data_AF-A0A9Q0FDG2-F1
#
_entry.id   AF-A0A9Q0FDG2-F1
#
_cell.length_a   1.000
_cell.length_b   1.000
_cell.length_c   1.000
_cell.angle_alpha   90.00
_cell.angle_beta   90.00
_cell.angle_gamma   90.00
#
_symmetry.space_group_name_H-M   'P 1'
#
loop_
_entity.id
_entity.type
_entity.pdbx_description
1 polymer ?
#
loop_
_entity_poly.entity_id
_entity_poly.type
_entity_poly.pdbx_seq_one_letter_code
_entity_poly.pdbx_strand_id
1 'polypeptide(L)'
;MHVQYKHPKPRPLSLRDQIRQFSTVRDTITAELGREEAARLLSQALFIVSDGGNDFAEYIRNLTAPIQWPSQFLRDLASTYQVHFQDLYNLGARKFGIVGIPPIGSTPVTRANLGFLGQYIVNLASQRFYDDTKKFMEDFKLEGMHYSLGNAIAFTNDVIRLPWLYGN
;
A
#
# COMPACT_ATOMS: atom_id res chain seq x y z
N MET A 1 24.90 -17.00 -27.75
CA MET A 1 24.24 -15.71 -28.01
C MET A 1 22.85 -15.77 -27.38
N HIS A 2 22.71 -15.30 -26.14
CA HIS A 2 21.41 -15.28 -25.42
C HIS A 2 20.65 -14.01 -25.80
N VAL A 3 19.61 -14.14 -26.60
CA VAL A 3 18.71 -13.03 -26.94
C VAL A 3 17.77 -12.80 -25.77
N GLN A 4 18.02 -11.74 -25.00
CA GLN A 4 17.08 -11.24 -23.99
C GLN A 4 15.91 -10.55 -24.70
N TYR A 5 14.73 -11.18 -24.71
CA TYR A 5 13.49 -10.54 -25.13
C TYR A 5 13.15 -9.41 -24.15
N LYS A 6 13.45 -8.16 -24.55
CA LYS A 6 13.00 -6.95 -23.87
C LYS A 6 11.54 -6.65 -24.27
N HIS A 7 10.58 -7.42 -23.75
CA HIS A 7 9.26 -6.84 -23.60
C HIS A 7 9.35 -5.77 -22.50
N PRO A 8 8.97 -4.50 -22.74
CA PRO A 8 8.85 -3.55 -21.64
C PRO A 8 7.84 -4.14 -20.66
N LYS A 9 8.28 -4.42 -19.43
CA LYS A 9 7.36 -4.87 -18.38
C LYS A 9 6.24 -3.81 -18.27
N PRO A 10 4.96 -4.20 -18.33
CA PRO A 10 3.88 -3.24 -18.17
C PRO A 10 4.06 -2.52 -16.84
N ARG A 11 3.92 -1.19 -16.85
CA ARG A 11 3.99 -0.41 -15.61
C ARG A 11 2.89 -0.87 -14.67
N PRO A 12 3.16 -1.05 -13.37
CA PRO A 12 2.12 -1.34 -12.40
C PRO A 12 1.01 -0.28 -12.48
N LEU A 13 -0.24 -0.72 -12.37
CA LEU A 13 -1.39 0.17 -12.34
C LEU A 13 -1.41 0.89 -10.99
N SER A 14 -1.46 2.23 -11.00
CA SER A 14 -1.52 3.02 -9.77
C SER A 14 -2.81 2.73 -8.99
N LEU A 15 -2.80 2.88 -7.66
CA LEU A 15 -4.02 2.72 -6.86
C LEU A 15 -5.12 3.72 -7.30
N ARG A 16 -4.74 4.94 -7.70
CA ARG A 16 -5.65 5.91 -8.31
C ARG A 16 -6.38 5.35 -9.53
N ASP A 17 -5.65 4.68 -10.43
CA ASP A 17 -6.25 4.11 -11.64
C ASP A 17 -7.09 2.87 -11.32
N GLN A 18 -6.68 2.05 -10.34
CA GLN A 18 -7.49 0.95 -9.83
C GLN A 18 -8.82 1.45 -9.25
N ILE A 19 -8.82 2.53 -8.48
CA ILE A 19 -10.03 3.18 -7.93
C ILE A 19 -10.93 3.70 -9.05
N ARG A 20 -10.34 4.32 -10.09
CA ARG A 20 -11.10 4.78 -11.26
C ARG A 20 -11.78 3.63 -11.99
N GLN A 21 -11.07 2.54 -12.22
CA GLN A 21 -11.65 1.33 -12.83
C GLN A 21 -12.73 0.73 -11.93
N PHE A 22 -12.51 0.72 -10.62
CA PHE A 22 -13.50 0.26 -9.66
C PHE A 22 -14.78 1.13 -9.68
N SER A 23 -14.68 2.45 -9.90
CA SER A 23 -15.87 3.28 -10.09
C SER A 23 -16.74 2.80 -11.25
N THR A 24 -16.13 2.40 -12.37
CA THR A 24 -16.87 1.82 -13.51
C THR A 24 -17.53 0.50 -13.12
N VAL A 25 -16.82 -0.37 -12.39
CA VAL A 25 -17.39 -1.63 -11.88
C VAL A 25 -18.56 -1.36 -10.95
N ARG A 26 -18.45 -0.38 -10.05
CA ARG A 26 -19.54 0.05 -9.17
C ARG A 26 -20.77 0.50 -9.98
N ASP A 27 -20.57 1.25 -11.05
CA ASP A 27 -21.67 1.71 -11.91
C ASP A 27 -22.35 0.55 -12.62
N THR A 28 -21.57 -0.42 -13.12
CA THR A 28 -22.12 -1.67 -13.67
C THR A 28 -22.93 -2.44 -12.63
N ILE A 29 -22.40 -2.66 -11.42
CA ILE A 29 -23.14 -3.32 -10.32
C ILE A 29 -24.45 -2.58 -10.03
N THR A 30 -24.40 -1.24 -10.03
CA THR A 30 -25.58 -0.40 -9.77
C THR A 30 -26.63 -0.50 -10.87
N ALA A 31 -26.21 -0.61 -12.14
CA ALA A 31 -27.11 -0.79 -13.26
C ALA A 31 -27.82 -2.16 -13.24
N GLU A 32 -27.10 -3.20 -12.84
CA GLU A 32 -27.62 -4.58 -12.80
C GLU A 32 -28.52 -4.86 -11.58
N LEU A 33 -28.14 -4.38 -10.40
CA LEU A 33 -28.83 -4.72 -9.14
C LEU A 33 -29.81 -3.63 -8.67
N GLY A 34 -29.73 -2.42 -9.23
CA GLY A 34 -30.37 -1.25 -8.68
C GLY A 34 -29.59 -0.64 -7.50
N ARG A 35 -29.90 0.62 -7.19
CA ARG A 35 -29.11 1.44 -6.24
C ARG A 35 -29.03 0.88 -4.83
N GLU A 36 -30.15 0.41 -4.28
CA GLU A 36 -30.23 -0.03 -2.89
C GLU A 36 -29.44 -1.32 -2.68
N GLU A 37 -29.67 -2.33 -3.54
CA GLU A 37 -28.98 -3.61 -3.43
C GLU A 37 -27.48 -3.48 -3.75
N ALA A 38 -27.10 -2.65 -4.72
CA ALA A 38 -25.70 -2.34 -4.98
C ALA A 38 -25.02 -1.68 -3.78
N ALA A 39 -25.65 -0.69 -3.14
CA ALA A 39 -25.13 -0.05 -1.94
C ALA A 39 -24.98 -1.05 -0.78
N ARG A 40 -25.95 -1.95 -0.61
CA ARG A 40 -25.90 -3.03 0.39
C ARG A 40 -24.73 -3.99 0.11
N LEU A 41 -24.56 -4.41 -1.13
CA LEU A 41 -23.46 -5.30 -1.53
C LEU A 41 -22.10 -4.67 -1.22
N LEU A 42 -21.89 -3.43 -1.66
CA LEU A 42 -20.61 -2.73 -1.52
C LEU A 42 -20.27 -2.42 -0.07
N SER A 43 -21.26 -2.01 0.73
CA SER A 43 -21.04 -1.77 2.17
C SER A 43 -20.73 -3.05 2.95
N GLN A 44 -21.14 -4.23 2.45
CA GLN A 44 -20.85 -5.51 3.08
C GLN A 44 -19.54 -6.16 2.63
N ALA A 45 -19.04 -5.80 1.44
CA ALA A 45 -17.80 -6.31 0.86
C ALA A 45 -16.54 -5.88 1.63
N LEU A 46 -15.52 -6.73 1.61
CA LEU A 46 -14.20 -6.44 2.18
C LEU A 46 -13.27 -5.90 1.08
N PHE A 47 -12.74 -4.70 1.30
CA PHE A 47 -11.77 -4.06 0.43
C PHE A 47 -10.36 -4.28 0.99
N ILE A 48 -9.54 -5.05 0.29
CA ILE A 48 -8.16 -5.32 0.69
C ILE A 48 -7.24 -4.34 -0.02
N VAL A 49 -6.46 -3.56 0.73
CA VAL A 49 -5.51 -2.57 0.21
C VAL A 49 -4.11 -2.95 0.66
N SER A 50 -3.22 -3.14 -0.31
CA SER A 50 -1.79 -3.43 -0.10
C SER A 50 -1.01 -2.61 -1.12
N ASP A 51 -0.70 -1.36 -0.76
CA ASP A 51 -0.10 -0.40 -1.69
C ASP A 51 0.95 0.49 -1.00
N GLY A 52 1.80 1.15 -1.78
CA GLY A 52 2.89 2.02 -1.31
C GLY A 52 4.28 1.41 -1.43
N GLY A 53 4.39 0.07 -1.54
CA GLY A 53 5.69 -0.60 -1.72
C GLY A 53 6.39 -0.20 -3.02
N ASN A 54 5.61 0.01 -4.10
CA ASN A 54 6.13 0.49 -5.38
C ASN A 54 6.63 1.93 -5.29
N ASP A 55 5.95 2.80 -4.54
CA ASP A 55 6.34 4.19 -4.31
C ASP A 55 7.69 4.27 -3.59
N PHE A 56 7.90 3.45 -2.56
CA PHE A 56 9.22 3.32 -1.91
C PHE A 56 10.28 2.81 -2.88
N ALA A 57 9.97 1.80 -3.69
CA ALA A 57 10.92 1.26 -4.66
C ALA A 57 11.32 2.30 -5.71
N GLU A 58 10.36 3.03 -6.27
CA GLU A 58 10.61 4.11 -7.23
C GLU A 58 11.34 5.29 -6.58
N TYR A 59 10.99 5.66 -5.35
CA TYR A 59 11.74 6.68 -4.59
C TYR A 59 13.21 6.32 -4.46
N ILE A 60 13.51 5.06 -4.07
CA ILE A 60 14.89 4.57 -3.91
C ILE A 60 15.63 4.50 -5.26
N ARG A 61 14.98 4.04 -6.34
CA ARG A 61 15.59 3.93 -7.67
C ARG A 61 15.99 5.29 -8.26
N ASN A 62 15.28 6.35 -7.89
CA ASN A 62 15.50 7.70 -8.41
C ASN A 62 16.42 8.55 -7.53
N LEU A 63 17.05 7.96 -6.50
CA LEU A 63 18.03 8.68 -5.68
C LEU A 63 19.28 9.00 -6.49
N THR A 64 19.65 10.28 -6.53
CA THR A 64 20.90 10.77 -7.15
C THR A 64 22.02 11.03 -6.14
N ALA A 65 21.70 10.92 -4.84
CA ALA A 65 22.60 11.11 -3.72
C ALA A 65 22.31 10.07 -2.62
N PRO A 66 23.23 9.83 -1.67
CA PRO A 66 22.97 8.97 -0.53
C PRO A 66 21.68 9.37 0.19
N ILE A 67 20.84 8.38 0.50
CA ILE A 67 19.53 8.62 1.11
C ILE A 67 19.66 9.36 2.45
N GLN A 68 18.80 10.36 2.62
CA GLN A 68 18.54 11.05 3.87
C GLN A 68 17.11 10.76 4.32
N TRP A 69 16.72 11.24 5.51
CA TRP A 69 15.37 11.07 6.00
C TRP A 69 14.31 11.64 5.03
N PRO A 70 13.38 10.82 4.49
CA PRO A 70 12.56 11.18 3.33
C PRO A 70 11.26 11.90 3.73
N SER A 71 11.35 12.99 4.49
CA SER A 71 10.19 13.70 5.07
C SER A 71 9.12 14.09 4.04
N GLN A 72 9.51 14.66 2.90
CA GLN A 72 8.56 15.13 1.89
C GLN A 72 7.84 13.95 1.23
N PHE A 73 8.59 12.93 0.82
CA PHE A 73 8.04 11.71 0.26
C PHE A 73 7.02 11.03 1.19
N LEU A 74 7.34 10.91 2.49
CA LEU A 74 6.41 10.32 3.46
C LEU A 74 5.12 11.13 3.61
N ARG A 75 5.21 12.47 3.63
CA ARG A 75 4.03 13.33 3.69
C ARG A 75 3.16 13.19 2.45
N ASP A 76 3.77 13.21 1.27
CA ASP A 76 3.03 13.13 0.00
C ASP A 76 2.38 11.77 -0.18
N LEU A 77 3.08 10.69 0.19
CA LEU A 77 2.54 9.35 0.16
C LEU A 77 1.38 9.19 1.15
N ALA A 78 1.53 9.66 2.39
CA ALA A 78 0.47 9.63 3.39
C ALA A 78 -0.77 10.39 2.91
N SER A 79 -0.61 11.66 2.48
CA SER A 79 -1.69 12.47 1.94
C SER A 79 -2.42 11.79 0.77
N THR A 80 -1.67 11.22 -0.17
CA THR A 80 -2.22 10.47 -1.30
C THR A 80 -3.03 9.25 -0.84
N TYR A 81 -2.51 8.51 0.14
CA TYR A 81 -3.19 7.37 0.75
C TYR A 81 -4.52 7.76 1.39
N GLN A 82 -4.55 8.90 2.09
CA GLN A 82 -5.77 9.43 2.71
C GLN A 82 -6.86 9.72 1.67
N VAL A 83 -6.48 10.38 0.58
CA VAL A 83 -7.39 10.66 -0.54
C VAL A 83 -7.96 9.37 -1.12
N HIS A 84 -7.14 8.33 -1.30
CA HIS A 84 -7.58 7.06 -1.86
C HIS A 84 -8.59 6.32 -0.96
N PHE A 85 -8.42 6.33 0.36
CA PHE A 85 -9.43 5.78 1.27
C PHE A 85 -10.74 6.57 1.24
N GLN A 86 -10.67 7.90 1.14
CA GLN A 86 -11.85 8.74 1.00
C GLN A 86 -12.59 8.47 -0.32
N ASP A 87 -11.86 8.32 -1.44
CA ASP A 87 -12.44 7.99 -2.73
C ASP A 87 -13.15 6.62 -2.69
N LEU A 88 -12.51 5.60 -2.11
CA LEU A 88 -13.11 4.28 -1.94
C LEU A 88 -14.37 4.33 -1.06
N TYR A 89 -14.33 5.09 0.04
CA TYR A 89 -15.50 5.29 0.90
C TYR A 89 -16.65 5.94 0.14
N ASN A 90 -16.36 6.96 -0.68
CA ASN A 90 -17.35 7.62 -1.53
C ASN A 90 -17.95 6.69 -2.60
N LEU A 91 -17.21 5.64 -2.98
CA LEU A 91 -17.69 4.58 -3.88
C LEU A 91 -18.43 3.45 -3.18
N GLY A 92 -18.67 3.55 -1.87
CA GLY A 92 -19.49 2.60 -1.09
C GLY A 92 -18.69 1.60 -0.26
N ALA A 93 -17.36 1.66 -0.27
CA ALA A 93 -16.55 0.81 0.59
C ALA A 93 -16.77 1.16 2.07
N ARG A 94 -16.96 0.14 2.91
CA ARG A 94 -17.13 0.31 4.37
C ARG A 94 -16.23 -0.59 5.20
N LYS A 95 -15.78 -1.73 4.68
CA LYS A 95 -14.89 -2.67 5.39
C LYS A 95 -13.54 -2.74 4.70
N PHE A 96 -12.46 -2.42 5.43
CA PHE A 96 -11.11 -2.39 4.89
C PHE A 96 -10.17 -3.36 5.59
N GLY A 97 -9.43 -4.16 4.81
CA GLY A 97 -8.25 -4.88 5.26
C GLY A 97 -7.01 -4.22 4.68
N ILE A 98 -6.21 -3.56 5.51
CA ILE A 98 -5.06 -2.78 5.07
C ILE A 98 -3.78 -3.54 5.44
N VAL A 99 -2.93 -3.80 4.46
CA VAL A 99 -1.62 -4.42 4.69
C VAL A 99 -0.58 -3.32 4.73
N GLY A 100 0.04 -3.13 5.91
CA GLY A 100 1.14 -2.17 6.06
C GLY A 100 2.31 -2.52 5.13
N ILE A 101 3.14 -1.52 4.82
CA ILE A 101 4.34 -1.75 4.02
C ILE A 101 5.36 -2.54 4.89
N PRO A 102 5.91 -3.67 4.41
CA PRO A 102 6.96 -4.41 5.12
C PRO A 102 8.24 -3.57 5.21
N PRO A 103 9.29 -4.00 5.95
CA PRO A 103 10.54 -3.25 6.05
C PRO A 103 11.27 -3.24 4.69
N ILE A 104 10.98 -2.23 3.84
CA ILE A 104 11.44 -2.18 2.43
C ILE A 104 12.97 -2.13 2.34
N GLY A 105 13.64 -1.51 3.31
CA GLY A 105 15.10 -1.49 3.44
C GLY A 105 15.73 -2.88 3.47
N SER A 106 14.96 -3.90 3.88
CA SER A 106 15.40 -5.29 3.96
C SER A 106 15.22 -6.08 2.67
N THR A 107 14.57 -5.52 1.64
CA THR A 107 14.34 -6.20 0.35
C THR A 107 15.63 -6.35 -0.46
N PRO A 108 15.74 -7.37 -1.34
CA PRO A 108 16.94 -7.54 -2.17
C PRO A 108 17.27 -6.31 -3.02
N VAL A 109 16.25 -5.65 -3.59
CA VAL A 109 16.44 -4.45 -4.42
C VAL A 109 17.03 -3.31 -3.58
N THR A 110 16.53 -3.06 -2.39
CA THR A 110 17.05 -1.98 -1.55
C THR A 110 18.46 -2.29 -1.05
N ARG A 111 18.76 -3.54 -0.69
CA ARG A 111 20.10 -3.97 -0.29
C ARG A 111 21.13 -3.84 -1.43
N ALA A 112 20.72 -4.10 -2.66
CA ALA A 112 21.59 -3.95 -3.83
C ALA A 112 21.90 -2.49 -4.18
N ASN A 113 21.02 -1.55 -3.81
CA ASN A 113 21.15 -0.13 -4.18
C ASN A 113 21.62 0.77 -3.01
N LEU A 114 21.45 0.35 -1.76
CA LEU A 114 21.76 1.16 -0.58
C LEU A 114 22.75 0.47 0.36
N GLY A 115 23.66 1.26 0.95
CA GLY A 115 24.48 0.83 2.09
C GLY A 115 23.67 0.65 3.38
N PHE A 116 24.33 0.15 4.43
CA PHE A 116 23.70 -0.17 5.72
C PHE A 116 22.84 0.96 6.30
N LEU A 117 23.39 2.18 6.34
CA LEU A 117 22.67 3.36 6.84
C LEU A 117 21.40 3.64 6.02
N GLY A 118 21.46 3.47 4.69
CA GLY A 118 20.32 3.69 3.82
C GLY A 118 19.22 2.65 4.01
N GLN A 119 19.59 1.38 4.15
CA GLN A 119 18.63 0.31 4.50
C GLN A 119 17.92 0.60 5.82
N TYR A 120 18.66 1.06 6.83
CA TYR A 120 18.11 1.44 8.14
C TYR A 120 17.13 2.62 8.03
N ILE A 121 17.50 3.69 7.33
CA ILE A 121 16.63 4.86 7.10
C ILE A 121 15.33 4.45 6.39
N VAL A 122 15.41 3.61 5.36
CA VAL A 122 14.22 3.14 4.63
C VAL A 122 13.31 2.31 5.53
N ASN A 123 13.86 1.42 6.35
CA ASN A 123 13.06 0.63 7.30
C ASN A 123 12.37 1.53 8.34
N LEU A 124 13.06 2.55 8.86
CA LEU A 124 12.43 3.55 9.75
C LEU A 124 11.35 4.35 9.02
N ALA A 125 11.56 4.69 7.74
CA ALA A 125 10.56 5.38 6.94
C ALA A 125 9.31 4.49 6.69
N SER A 126 9.48 3.18 6.46
CA SER A 126 8.36 2.23 6.39
C SER A 126 7.59 2.17 7.72
N GLN A 127 8.29 2.13 8.87
CA GLN A 127 7.66 2.19 10.19
C GLN A 127 6.91 3.51 10.41
N ARG A 128 7.52 4.63 10.04
CA ARG A 128 6.87 5.93 10.17
C ARG A 128 5.60 6.01 9.32
N PHE A 129 5.64 5.52 8.08
CA PHE A 129 4.46 5.47 7.23
C PHE A 129 3.34 4.60 7.81
N TYR A 130 3.68 3.45 8.42
CA TYR A 130 2.73 2.61 9.14
C TYR A 130 2.06 3.36 10.30
N ASP A 131 2.86 4.06 11.12
CA ASP A 131 2.35 4.82 12.27
C ASP A 131 1.46 6.00 11.84
N ASP A 132 1.87 6.73 10.80
CA ASP A 132 1.09 7.82 10.21
C ASP A 132 -0.23 7.29 9.62
N THR A 133 -0.20 6.12 8.95
CA THR A 133 -1.41 5.45 8.43
C THR A 133 -2.33 5.03 9.56
N LYS A 134 -1.80 4.43 10.63
CA LYS A 134 -2.57 4.04 11.80
C LYS A 134 -3.30 5.25 12.40
N LYS A 135 -2.57 6.33 12.64
CA LYS A 135 -3.14 7.57 13.19
C LYS A 135 -4.23 8.14 12.28
N PHE A 136 -3.97 8.20 10.98
CA PHE A 136 -4.97 8.63 10.02
C PHE A 136 -6.24 7.79 10.10
N MET A 137 -6.14 6.46 10.11
CA MET A 137 -7.31 5.59 10.14
C MET A 137 -8.09 5.70 11.45
N GLU A 138 -7.44 6.05 12.55
CA GLU A 138 -8.09 6.38 13.83
C GLU A 138 -8.88 7.70 13.73
N ASP A 139 -8.29 8.74 13.13
CA ASP A 139 -8.91 10.07 12.95
C ASP A 139 -10.01 10.07 11.87
N PHE A 140 -9.84 9.27 10.81
CA PHE A 140 -10.68 9.24 9.61
C PHE A 140 -11.93 8.36 9.76
N LYS A 141 -12.21 7.80 10.93
CA LYS A 141 -13.28 6.80 11.09
C LYS A 141 -14.67 7.38 10.77
N LEU A 142 -15.15 7.13 9.55
CA LEU A 142 -16.46 7.55 9.05
C LEU A 142 -17.59 6.59 9.47
N GLU A 143 -18.83 7.01 9.27
CA GLU A 143 -20.01 6.22 9.62
C GLU A 143 -20.03 4.84 8.93
N GLY A 144 -20.28 3.80 9.71
CA GLY A 144 -20.29 2.42 9.23
C GLY A 144 -18.93 1.89 8.76
N MET A 145 -17.84 2.65 8.93
CA MET A 145 -16.51 2.23 8.52
C MET A 145 -15.88 1.29 9.56
N HIS A 146 -15.42 0.15 9.09
CA HIS A 146 -14.62 -0.82 9.83
C HIS A 146 -13.31 -1.04 9.11
N TYR A 147 -12.21 -1.12 9.85
CA TYR A 147 -10.92 -1.44 9.25
C TYR A 147 -10.08 -2.32 10.16
N SER A 148 -9.09 -2.98 9.57
CA SER A 148 -7.98 -3.62 10.26
C SER A 148 -6.69 -3.26 9.53
N LEU A 149 -5.68 -2.84 10.28
CA LEU A 149 -4.36 -2.51 9.76
C LEU A 149 -3.36 -3.59 10.20
N GLY A 150 -2.90 -4.37 9.23
CA GLY A 150 -1.92 -5.43 9.44
C GLY A 150 -0.50 -4.86 9.57
N ASN A 151 0.16 -5.18 10.68
CA ASN A 151 1.55 -4.80 10.92
C ASN A 151 2.51 -5.73 10.16
N ALA A 152 2.68 -5.48 8.87
CA ALA A 152 3.64 -6.23 8.04
C ALA A 152 5.09 -6.07 8.53
N ILE A 153 5.40 -4.99 9.25
CA ILE A 153 6.75 -4.76 9.77
C ILE A 153 7.08 -5.76 10.87
N ALA A 154 6.22 -5.85 11.88
CA ALA A 154 6.36 -6.84 12.94
C ALA A 154 6.37 -8.26 12.35
N PHE A 155 5.38 -8.58 11.50
CA PHE A 155 5.26 -9.89 10.88
C PHE A 155 6.53 -10.29 10.09
N THR A 156 7.02 -9.42 9.20
CA THR A 156 8.22 -9.73 8.42
C THR A 156 9.47 -9.85 9.29
N ASN A 157 9.60 -9.01 10.34
CA ASN A 157 10.72 -9.12 11.26
C ASN A 157 10.69 -10.43 12.06
N ASP A 158 9.51 -10.91 12.47
CA ASP A 158 9.36 -12.19 13.15
C ASP A 158 9.77 -13.34 12.25
N VAL A 159 9.33 -13.35 10.98
CA VAL A 159 9.72 -14.37 9.99
C VAL A 159 11.24 -14.35 9.74
N ILE A 160 11.85 -13.17 9.63
CA ILE A 160 13.30 -13.05 9.41
C ILE A 160 14.10 -13.53 10.62
N ARG A 161 13.63 -13.25 11.84
CA ARG A 161 14.35 -13.59 13.08
C ARG A 161 14.14 -15.03 13.51
N LEU A 162 12.96 -15.59 13.23
CA LEU A 162 12.53 -16.91 13.68
C LEU A 162 12.10 -17.78 12.47
N PRO A 163 12.93 -17.94 11.43
CA PRO A 163 12.51 -18.61 10.21
C PRO A 163 12.05 -20.06 10.44
N TRP A 164 12.58 -20.74 11.47
CA TRP A 164 12.19 -22.10 11.86
C TRP A 164 10.76 -22.23 12.41
N LEU A 165 10.11 -21.11 12.77
CA LEU A 165 8.68 -21.13 13.15
C LEU A 165 7.76 -21.05 11.92
N TYR A 166 8.29 -20.68 10.75
CA TYR A 166 7.51 -20.34 9.56
C TYR A 166 7.93 -21.13 8.30
N GLY A 167 8.95 -21.98 8.41
CA GLY A 167 9.41 -22.87 7.36
C GLY A 167 9.99 -24.15 7.96
N ASN A 168 9.83 -25.27 7.23
CA ASN A 168 10.42 -26.57 7.58
C ASN A 168 11.82 -26.72 6.98
#